data_AF-A0A0E4BYV9-F1
#
_entry.id   AF-A0A0E4BYV9-F1
#
_cell.length_a   1.000
_cell.length_b   1.000
_cell.length_c   1.000
_cell.angle_alpha   90.00
_cell.angle_beta   90.00
_cell.angle_gamma   90.00
#
_symmetry.space_group_name_H-M   'P 1'
#
loop_
_entity.id
_entity.type
_entity.pdbx_description
1 polymer ?
#
loop_
_entity_poly.entity_id
_entity_poly.type
_entity_poly.pdbx_seq_one_letter_code
_entity_poly.pdbx_strand_id
1 'polypeptide(L)'
;MTRLNGFTQLHRKVLLLARESEVCRRLMTIPGVGPVTSLAFISTIDVPARFKSSKAVGPSLENSVFPKTMVQTCIVHLIRNSLSFVSWKDRKAILPSIKAIYHAENADAALLRLEDFEAEWGKRYPAIGAAWRRAWEHVIPFFAFAPEIRKMIYTTNAVEALNRSLRKIIKTRGSFPNDEAAMKLLYLAIRNAGIHWRRPVAWTAAMGQFAIQFGERFAGSAD
;
A
#
# COMPACT_ATOMS: atom_id res chain seq x y z
N MET A 1 22.58 17.63 34.05
CA MET A 1 21.30 17.20 34.66
C MET A 1 20.03 17.75 33.97
N THR A 2 20.10 18.80 33.14
CA THR A 2 18.94 19.49 32.56
C THR A 2 18.31 18.85 31.31
N ARG A 3 19.08 18.11 30.49
CA ARG A 3 18.54 17.50 29.24
C ARG A 3 17.63 16.28 29.47
N LEU A 4 17.90 15.47 30.50
CA LEU A 4 17.12 14.27 30.82
C LEU A 4 15.70 14.60 31.31
N ASN A 5 15.54 15.67 32.12
CA ASN A 5 14.22 16.11 32.60
C ASN A 5 13.30 16.58 31.47
N GLY A 6 13.84 17.24 30.44
CA GLY A 6 13.07 17.67 29.27
C GLY A 6 12.53 16.50 28.45
N PHE A 7 13.35 15.44 28.27
CA PHE A 7 12.93 14.23 27.56
C PHE A 7 11.81 13.49 28.29
N THR A 8 11.91 13.32 29.61
CA THR A 8 10.87 12.66 30.40
C THR A 8 9.54 13.43 30.37
N GLN A 9 9.59 14.77 30.42
CA GLN A 9 8.39 15.60 30.27
C GLN A 9 7.75 15.46 28.88
N LEU A 10 8.56 15.49 27.82
CA LEU A 10 8.09 15.31 26.45
C LEU A 10 7.47 13.92 26.25
N HIS A 11 8.14 12.89 26.74
CA HIS A 11 7.65 11.51 26.70
C HIS A 11 6.27 11.38 27.37
N ARG A 12 6.10 11.94 28.58
CA ARG A 12 4.79 11.95 29.27
C ARG A 12 3.71 12.65 28.45
N LYS A 13 4.02 13.79 27.83
CA LYS A 13 3.09 14.50 26.95
C LYS A 13 2.67 13.66 25.74
N VAL A 14 3.62 13.00 25.08
CA VAL A 14 3.34 12.10 23.95
C VAL A 14 2.42 10.95 24.38
N LEU A 15 2.69 10.32 25.53
CA LEU A 15 1.83 9.27 26.06
C LEU A 15 0.39 9.77 26.33
N LEU A 16 0.25 10.95 26.93
CA LEU A 16 -1.05 11.55 27.20
C LEU A 16 -1.83 11.81 25.92
N LEU A 17 -1.21 12.49 24.94
CA LEU A 17 -1.84 12.79 23.65
C LEU A 17 -2.28 11.52 22.90
N ALA A 18 -1.45 10.48 22.90
CA ALA A 18 -1.80 9.21 22.26
C ALA A 18 -2.93 8.48 23.00
N ARG A 19 -2.98 8.57 24.33
CA ARG A 19 -4.03 7.95 25.14
C ARG A 19 -5.37 8.66 25.01
N GLU A 20 -5.38 9.97 24.82
CA GLU A 20 -6.62 10.76 24.65
C GLU A 20 -7.25 10.56 23.26
N SER A 21 -6.43 10.37 22.22
CA SER A 21 -6.91 10.09 20.86
C SER A 21 -7.46 8.66 20.71
N GLU A 22 -8.75 8.54 20.40
CA GLU A 22 -9.37 7.23 20.11
C GLU A 22 -8.71 6.52 18.93
N VAL A 23 -8.34 7.28 17.89
CA VAL A 23 -7.67 6.74 16.71
C VAL A 23 -6.28 6.20 17.08
N CYS A 24 -5.51 6.91 17.92
CA CYS A 24 -4.23 6.38 18.43
C CYS A 24 -4.43 5.09 19.20
N ARG A 25 -5.41 5.02 20.11
CA ARG A 25 -5.72 3.81 20.88
C ARG A 25 -6.04 2.62 19.96
N ARG A 26 -6.82 2.84 18.90
CA ARG A 26 -7.13 1.81 17.90
C ARG A 26 -5.88 1.37 17.14
N LEU A 27 -5.03 2.29 16.70
CA LEU A 27 -3.79 1.99 16.00
C LEU A 27 -2.80 1.20 16.87
N MET A 28 -2.69 1.53 18.15
CA MET A 28 -1.81 0.83 19.10
C MET A 28 -2.29 -0.60 19.46
N THR A 29 -3.43 -1.06 18.96
CA THR A 29 -3.80 -2.48 19.04
C THR A 29 -3.02 -3.34 18.04
N ILE A 30 -2.38 -2.71 17.05
CA ILE A 30 -1.53 -3.37 16.07
C ILE A 30 -0.18 -3.69 16.72
N PRO A 31 0.29 -4.96 16.67
CA PRO A 31 1.62 -5.31 17.19
C PRO A 31 2.73 -4.42 16.63
N GLY A 32 3.58 -3.89 17.50
CA GLY A 32 4.69 -3.01 17.14
C GLY A 32 4.33 -1.53 16.94
N VAL A 33 3.05 -1.13 17.09
CA VAL A 33 2.63 0.28 17.00
C VAL A 33 2.53 0.89 18.40
N GLY A 34 3.49 1.76 18.73
CA GLY A 34 3.50 2.50 19.99
C GLY A 34 2.94 3.93 19.88
N PRO A 35 2.87 4.67 21.01
CA PRO A 35 2.34 6.04 21.08
C PRO A 35 2.97 7.04 20.11
N VAL A 36 4.29 6.95 19.90
CA VAL A 36 5.02 7.81 18.95
C VAL A 36 4.61 7.49 17.52
N THR A 37 4.63 6.21 17.15
CA THR A 37 4.26 5.74 15.80
C THR A 37 2.80 6.08 15.48
N SER A 38 1.88 5.88 16.43
CA SER A 38 0.46 6.19 16.22
C SER A 38 0.23 7.69 16.03
N LEU A 39 0.83 8.54 16.87
CA LEU A 39 0.72 9.99 16.74
C LEU A 39 1.40 10.50 15.47
N ALA A 40 2.55 9.95 15.10
CA ALA A 40 3.25 10.31 13.88
C ALA A 40 2.42 9.95 12.64
N PHE A 41 1.80 8.76 12.62
CA PHE A 41 0.88 8.35 11.55
C PHE A 41 -0.29 9.32 11.41
N ILE A 42 -1.00 9.57 12.52
CA ILE A 42 -2.18 10.44 12.53
C ILE A 42 -1.80 11.86 12.14
N SER A 43 -0.80 12.47 12.78
CA SER A 43 -0.38 13.84 12.46
C SER A 43 0.10 14.01 11.02
N THR A 44 0.62 12.94 10.41
CA THR A 44 1.00 12.94 8.99
C THR A 44 -0.23 12.92 8.10
N ILE A 45 -1.26 12.13 8.43
CA ILE A 45 -2.43 11.90 7.56
C ILE A 45 -3.58 12.89 7.81
N ASP A 46 -3.78 13.34 9.04
CA ASP A 46 -4.90 14.20 9.47
C ASP A 46 -4.87 15.61 8.88
N VAL A 47 -3.82 15.97 8.14
CA VAL A 47 -3.76 17.20 7.38
C VAL A 47 -3.63 16.88 5.88
N PRO A 48 -4.74 16.52 5.20
CA PRO A 48 -4.72 16.12 3.78
C PRO A 48 -4.09 17.19 2.87
N ALA A 49 -4.23 18.46 3.22
CA ALA A 49 -3.65 19.59 2.49
C ALA A 49 -2.11 19.55 2.39
N ARG A 50 -1.42 18.76 3.22
CA ARG A 50 0.05 18.54 3.11
C ARG A 50 0.43 17.76 1.87
N PHE A 51 -0.52 17.04 1.25
CA PHE A 51 -0.26 16.19 0.11
C PHE A 51 -0.85 16.79 -1.16
N LYS A 52 -0.01 16.96 -2.18
CA LYS A 52 -0.47 17.34 -3.52
C LYS A 52 -1.37 16.27 -4.16
N SER A 53 -1.23 15.01 -3.75
CA SER A 53 -2.09 13.91 -4.17
C SER A 53 -2.02 12.74 -3.18
N SER A 54 -3.01 11.85 -3.21
CA SER A 54 -3.01 10.62 -2.40
C SER A 54 -1.79 9.72 -2.63
N LYS A 55 -1.14 9.82 -3.81
CA LYS A 55 0.08 9.06 -4.13
C LYS A 55 1.29 9.50 -3.29
N ALA A 56 1.28 10.72 -2.76
CA ALA A 56 2.39 11.25 -1.94
C ALA A 56 2.37 10.76 -0.49
N VAL A 57 1.26 10.15 -0.04
CA VAL A 57 1.09 9.70 1.34
C VAL A 57 2.07 8.57 1.67
N GLY A 58 2.17 7.55 0.81
CA GLY A 58 3.04 6.39 1.03
C GLY A 58 4.50 6.75 1.28
N PRO A 59 5.18 7.45 0.34
CA PRO A 59 6.58 7.87 0.51
C PRO A 59 6.80 8.75 1.76
N SER A 60 5.79 9.54 2.17
CA SER A 60 5.90 10.39 3.35
C SER A 60 5.88 9.59 4.66
N LEU A 61 5.21 8.43 4.69
CA LEU A 61 5.11 7.56 5.87
C LEU A 61 6.30 6.61 6.04
N GLU A 62 6.96 6.24 4.93
CA GLU A 62 8.09 5.31 4.89
C GLU A 62 9.22 5.74 5.85
N ASN A 63 9.81 6.90 5.61
CA ASN A 63 11.01 7.33 6.33
C ASN A 63 10.72 7.89 7.73
N SER A 64 9.48 8.30 7.99
CA SER A 64 9.13 9.06 9.20
C SER A 64 8.35 8.23 10.22
N VAL A 65 7.47 7.32 9.79
CA VAL A 65 6.54 6.60 10.67
C VAL A 65 6.86 5.11 10.71
N PHE A 66 7.17 4.50 9.56
CA PHE A 66 7.42 3.06 9.45
C PHE A 66 8.74 2.76 8.73
N PRO A 67 9.89 3.08 9.36
CA PRO A 67 11.20 2.98 8.71
C PRO A 67 11.60 1.54 8.36
N LYS A 68 10.96 0.55 8.98
CA LYS A 68 11.16 -0.87 8.65
C LYS A 68 10.25 -1.34 7.52
N THR A 69 9.26 -0.57 7.07
CA THR A 69 8.32 -1.05 6.04
C THR A 69 9.00 -1.21 4.70
N MET A 70 8.82 -2.37 4.08
CA MET A 70 9.22 -2.59 2.71
C MET A 70 8.22 -1.89 1.78
N VAL A 71 8.64 -0.81 1.12
CA VAL A 71 7.78 -0.02 0.24
C VAL A 71 7.82 -0.56 -1.18
N GLN A 72 6.64 -0.92 -1.68
CA GLN A 72 6.45 -1.45 -3.01
C GLN A 72 5.56 -0.52 -3.86
N THR A 73 6.00 -0.22 -5.08
CA THR A 73 5.14 0.42 -6.08
C THR A 73 4.13 -0.60 -6.57
N CYS A 74 2.86 -0.31 -6.32
CA CYS A 74 1.76 -1.19 -6.73
C CYS A 74 1.79 -1.48 -8.25
N ILE A 75 2.12 -2.72 -8.61
CA ILE A 75 2.20 -3.21 -10.00
C ILE A 75 0.94 -2.89 -10.81
N VAL A 76 -0.24 -3.00 -10.20
CA VAL A 76 -1.52 -2.66 -10.84
C VAL A 76 -1.54 -1.19 -11.28
N HIS A 77 -1.17 -0.28 -10.39
CA HIS A 77 -1.15 1.15 -10.71
C HIS A 77 -0.08 1.46 -11.74
N LEU A 78 1.07 0.77 -11.69
CA LEU A 78 2.11 0.89 -12.69
C LEU A 78 1.61 0.45 -14.08
N ILE A 79 0.92 -0.69 -14.18
CA ILE A 79 0.30 -1.17 -15.43
C ILE A 79 -0.77 -0.20 -15.93
N ARG A 80 -1.67 0.26 -15.06
CA ARG A 80 -2.71 1.24 -15.44
C ARG A 80 -2.09 2.54 -15.94
N ASN A 81 -1.00 2.99 -15.30
CA ASN A 81 -0.22 4.13 -15.76
C ASN A 81 0.47 3.85 -17.11
N SER A 82 1.01 2.65 -17.34
CA SER A 82 1.56 2.29 -18.65
C SER A 82 0.48 2.34 -19.74
N LEU A 83 -0.69 1.75 -19.50
CA LEU A 83 -1.79 1.68 -20.47
C LEU A 83 -2.46 3.02 -20.75
N SER A 84 -2.24 4.07 -19.95
CA SER A 84 -2.74 5.42 -20.25
C SER A 84 -2.01 6.06 -21.44
N PHE A 85 -0.76 5.66 -21.70
CA PHE A 85 0.02 6.10 -22.86
C PHE A 85 -0.28 5.30 -24.14
N VAL A 86 -0.97 4.16 -24.02
CA VAL A 86 -1.17 3.22 -25.11
C VAL A 86 -2.49 3.48 -25.83
N SER A 87 -2.41 3.64 -27.15
CA SER A 87 -3.58 3.73 -28.02
C SER A 87 -4.44 2.47 -27.93
N TRP A 88 -5.77 2.60 -28.06
CA TRP A 88 -6.68 1.46 -27.87
C TRP A 88 -6.35 0.26 -28.77
N LYS A 89 -5.92 0.51 -30.02
CA LYS A 89 -5.56 -0.51 -31.02
C LYS A 89 -4.41 -1.42 -30.55
N ASP A 90 -3.45 -0.87 -29.83
CA ASP A 90 -2.24 -1.61 -29.44
C ASP A 90 -2.37 -2.28 -28.07
N ARG A 91 -3.37 -1.92 -27.27
CA ARG A 91 -3.49 -2.40 -25.88
C ARG A 91 -3.46 -3.91 -25.76
N LYS A 92 -4.09 -4.63 -26.70
CA LYS A 92 -4.10 -6.10 -26.70
C LYS A 92 -2.71 -6.68 -27.01
N ALA A 93 -1.97 -6.04 -27.91
CA ALA A 93 -0.66 -6.51 -28.38
C ALA A 93 0.46 -6.24 -27.37
N ILE A 94 0.43 -5.09 -26.69
CA ILE A 94 1.49 -4.69 -25.74
C ILE A 94 1.37 -5.38 -24.37
N LEU A 95 0.15 -5.80 -23.99
CA LEU A 95 -0.12 -6.30 -22.64
C LEU A 95 0.70 -7.55 -22.28
N PRO A 96 0.92 -8.54 -23.17
CA PRO A 96 1.83 -9.66 -22.89
C PRO A 96 3.24 -9.22 -22.52
N SER A 97 3.85 -8.27 -23.25
CA SER A 97 5.21 -7.78 -22.96
C SER A 97 5.27 -7.06 -21.61
N ILE A 98 4.25 -6.27 -21.25
CA ILE A 98 4.14 -5.67 -19.90
C ILE A 98 3.99 -6.76 -18.81
N LYS A 99 3.18 -7.79 -19.07
CA LYS A 99 2.97 -8.91 -18.15
C LYS A 99 4.25 -9.71 -17.90
N ALA A 100 5.06 -9.89 -18.94
CA ALA A 100 6.30 -10.65 -18.86
C ALA A 100 7.29 -10.06 -17.83
N ILE A 101 7.24 -8.74 -17.59
CA ILE A 101 8.09 -8.05 -16.60
C ILE A 101 7.74 -8.52 -15.18
N TYR A 102 6.50 -8.36 -14.74
CA TYR A 102 6.12 -8.70 -13.36
C TYR A 102 5.78 -10.19 -13.15
N HIS A 103 5.66 -10.98 -14.21
CA HIS A 103 5.58 -12.44 -14.10
C HIS A 103 6.96 -13.12 -14.08
N ALA A 104 8.05 -12.36 -14.22
CA ALA A 104 9.39 -12.91 -14.14
C ALA A 104 9.67 -13.56 -12.77
N GLU A 105 10.63 -14.48 -12.75
CA GLU A 105 10.95 -15.26 -11.56
C GLU A 105 11.57 -14.39 -10.45
N ASN A 106 12.49 -13.51 -10.82
CA ASN A 106 13.22 -12.61 -9.94
C ASN A 106 13.45 -11.24 -10.60
N ALA A 107 14.05 -10.31 -9.87
CA ALA A 107 14.27 -8.94 -10.34
C ALA A 107 15.20 -8.85 -11.56
N ASP A 108 16.24 -9.69 -11.64
CA ASP A 108 17.18 -9.69 -12.77
C ASP A 108 16.49 -10.16 -14.05
N ALA A 109 15.75 -11.26 -13.97
CA ALA A 109 14.92 -11.73 -15.08
C ALA A 109 13.87 -10.69 -15.48
N ALA A 110 13.29 -9.96 -14.52
CA ALA A 110 12.35 -8.88 -14.80
C ALA A 110 13.01 -7.70 -15.54
N LEU A 111 14.26 -7.38 -15.19
CA LEU A 111 15.03 -6.32 -15.84
C LEU A 111 15.29 -6.65 -17.31
N LEU A 112 15.66 -7.90 -17.61
CA LEU A 112 15.80 -8.37 -18.99
C LEU A 112 14.48 -8.26 -19.77
N ARG A 113 13.35 -8.60 -19.13
CA ARG A 113 12.02 -8.44 -19.77
C ARG A 113 11.63 -6.98 -19.99
N LEU A 114 12.12 -6.07 -19.14
CA LEU A 114 11.95 -4.63 -19.35
C LEU A 114 12.79 -4.15 -20.54
N GLU A 115 14.00 -4.68 -20.72
CA GLU A 115 14.84 -4.40 -21.88
C GLU A 115 14.23 -4.93 -23.18
N ASP A 116 13.73 -6.16 -23.17
CA ASP A 116 12.97 -6.73 -24.30
C ASP A 116 11.77 -5.85 -24.67
N PHE A 117 11.03 -5.39 -23.65
CA PHE A 117 9.93 -4.46 -23.84
C PHE A 117 10.38 -3.13 -24.45
N GLU A 118 11.49 -2.57 -24.00
CA GLU A 118 12.05 -1.32 -24.52
C GLU A 118 12.54 -1.47 -25.96
N ALA A 119 13.12 -2.63 -26.32
CA ALA A 119 13.52 -2.94 -27.69
C ALA A 119 12.31 -3.05 -28.64
N GLU A 120 11.24 -3.74 -28.19
CA GLU A 120 10.04 -3.98 -29.00
C GLU A 120 9.14 -2.73 -29.10
N TRP A 121 8.83 -2.10 -27.97
CA TRP A 121 7.82 -1.05 -27.86
C TRP A 121 8.38 0.34 -27.55
N GLY A 122 9.65 0.45 -27.17
CA GLY A 122 10.24 1.70 -26.67
C GLY A 122 10.29 2.83 -27.69
N LYS A 123 10.35 2.52 -29.00
CA LYS A 123 10.26 3.56 -30.06
C LYS A 123 8.89 4.23 -30.09
N ARG A 124 7.81 3.46 -29.90
CA ARG A 124 6.42 3.96 -29.99
C ARG A 124 5.89 4.46 -28.64
N TYR A 125 6.31 3.82 -27.55
CA TYR A 125 5.86 4.11 -26.20
C TYR A 125 7.03 4.28 -25.20
N PRO A 126 7.97 5.22 -25.44
CA PRO A 126 9.18 5.38 -24.60
C PRO A 126 8.85 5.75 -23.14
N ALA A 127 7.72 6.43 -22.91
CA ALA A 127 7.28 6.82 -21.58
C ALA A 127 7.01 5.62 -20.65
N ILE A 128 6.70 4.44 -21.21
CA ILE A 128 6.44 3.25 -20.41
C ILE A 128 7.74 2.73 -19.80
N GLY A 129 8.78 2.47 -20.61
CA GLY A 129 10.09 2.04 -20.12
C GLY A 129 10.65 3.00 -19.07
N ALA A 130 10.63 4.30 -19.37
CA ALA A 130 11.07 5.33 -18.44
C ALA A 130 10.26 5.35 -17.12
N ALA A 131 8.95 5.06 -17.14
CA ALA A 131 8.15 4.98 -15.92
C ALA A 131 8.50 3.77 -15.06
N TRP A 132 8.78 2.62 -15.69
CA TRP A 132 9.22 1.41 -14.99
C TRP A 132 10.62 1.58 -14.40
N ARG A 133 11.57 2.14 -15.17
CA ARG A 133 12.94 2.45 -14.71
C ARG A 133 12.94 3.40 -13.50
N ARG A 134 12.13 4.48 -13.54
CA ARG A 134 12.01 5.41 -12.40
C ARG A 134 11.43 4.76 -11.14
N ALA A 135 10.54 3.78 -11.30
CA ALA A 135 9.92 3.08 -10.18
C ALA A 135 10.70 1.83 -9.73
N TRP A 136 11.82 1.51 -10.39
CA TRP A 136 12.42 0.18 -10.34
C TRP A 136 12.82 -0.27 -8.94
N GLU A 137 13.45 0.61 -8.15
CA GLU A 137 13.81 0.35 -6.76
C GLU A 137 12.61 -0.09 -5.91
N HIS A 138 11.43 0.47 -6.18
CA HIS A 138 10.19 0.10 -5.50
C HIS A 138 9.42 -1.03 -6.21
N VAL A 139 9.86 -1.49 -7.39
CA VAL A 139 9.35 -2.69 -8.06
C VAL A 139 10.07 -3.93 -7.52
N ILE A 140 11.38 -3.88 -7.29
CA ILE A 140 12.20 -5.00 -6.79
C ILE A 140 11.57 -5.72 -5.59
N PRO A 141 11.06 -5.04 -4.54
CA PRO A 141 10.40 -5.66 -3.39
C PRO A 141 9.30 -6.66 -3.73
N PHE A 142 8.61 -6.48 -4.85
CA PHE A 142 7.57 -7.39 -5.32
C PHE A 142 8.11 -8.81 -5.60
N PHE A 143 9.37 -8.92 -6.04
CA PHE A 143 10.00 -10.20 -6.34
C PHE A 143 10.49 -10.95 -5.10
N ALA A 144 10.50 -10.31 -3.93
CA ALA A 144 10.85 -10.98 -2.67
C ALA A 144 9.79 -12.01 -2.22
N PHE A 145 8.58 -11.96 -2.80
CA PHE A 145 7.48 -12.85 -2.48
C PHE A 145 7.35 -13.99 -3.49
N ALA A 146 6.86 -15.17 -3.09
CA ALA A 146 6.59 -16.25 -4.05
C ALA A 146 5.40 -15.94 -4.98
N PRO A 147 5.29 -16.62 -6.15
CA PRO A 147 4.25 -16.36 -7.14
C PRO A 147 2.81 -16.30 -6.61
N GLU A 148 2.46 -17.17 -5.65
CA GLU A 148 1.10 -17.16 -5.06
C GLU A 148 0.82 -15.91 -4.21
N ILE A 149 1.84 -15.38 -3.54
CA ILE A 149 1.72 -14.11 -2.81
C ILE A 149 1.73 -12.94 -3.78
N ARG A 150 2.60 -12.96 -4.79
CA ARG A 150 2.61 -11.96 -5.87
C ARG A 150 1.22 -11.81 -6.48
N LYS A 151 0.55 -12.93 -6.79
CA LYS A 151 -0.83 -12.94 -7.30
C LYS A 151 -1.81 -12.24 -6.37
N MET A 152 -1.68 -12.39 -5.06
CA MET A 152 -2.50 -11.61 -4.12
C MET A 152 -2.18 -10.11 -4.16
N ILE A 153 -0.91 -9.73 -4.40
CA ILE A 153 -0.47 -8.33 -4.47
C ILE A 153 -0.93 -7.63 -5.76
N TYR A 154 -0.80 -8.26 -6.93
CA TYR A 154 -1.16 -7.64 -8.22
C TYR A 154 -2.59 -7.91 -8.67
N THR A 155 -3.38 -8.70 -7.92
CA THR A 155 -4.81 -8.79 -8.19
C THR A 155 -5.54 -7.66 -7.49
N THR A 156 -6.44 -7.01 -8.22
CA THR A 156 -7.26 -5.92 -7.68
C THR A 156 -8.59 -6.39 -7.13
N ASN A 157 -8.89 -7.69 -7.21
CA ASN A 157 -10.22 -8.23 -6.95
C ASN A 157 -10.77 -7.82 -5.58
N ALA A 158 -9.96 -7.88 -4.51
CA ALA A 158 -10.39 -7.50 -3.17
C ALA A 158 -10.73 -5.99 -3.07
N VAL A 159 -9.83 -5.13 -3.57
CA VAL A 159 -9.99 -3.68 -3.55
C VAL A 159 -11.13 -3.23 -4.48
N GLU A 160 -11.25 -3.84 -5.66
CA GLU A 160 -12.32 -3.58 -6.61
C GLU A 160 -13.67 -4.05 -6.10
N ALA A 161 -13.73 -5.19 -5.42
CA ALA A 161 -14.95 -5.67 -4.76
C ALA A 161 -15.40 -4.68 -3.68
N LEU A 162 -14.49 -4.21 -2.81
CA LEU A 162 -14.81 -3.19 -1.82
C LEU A 162 -15.27 -1.89 -2.48
N ASN A 163 -14.51 -1.36 -3.44
CA ASN A 163 -14.85 -0.14 -4.16
C ASN A 163 -16.19 -0.25 -4.89
N ARG A 164 -16.52 -1.43 -5.44
CA ARG A 164 -17.83 -1.69 -6.06
C ARG A 164 -18.96 -1.62 -5.04
N SER A 165 -18.79 -2.24 -3.87
CA SER A 165 -19.76 -2.18 -2.77
C SER A 165 -19.97 -0.75 -2.28
N LEU A 166 -18.90 0.01 -2.11
CA LEU A 166 -18.96 1.43 -1.72
C LEU A 166 -19.70 2.27 -2.78
N ARG A 167 -19.31 2.17 -4.06
CA ARG A 167 -19.98 2.88 -5.16
C ARG A 167 -21.46 2.53 -5.25
N LYS A 168 -21.85 1.27 -5.02
CA LYS A 168 -23.25 0.84 -5.05
C LYS A 168 -24.09 1.51 -3.96
N ILE A 169 -23.51 1.79 -2.80
CA ILE A 169 -24.20 2.44 -1.67
C ILE A 169 -24.21 3.95 -1.84
N ILE A 170 -23.13 4.54 -2.37
CA ILE A 170 -23.02 5.97 -2.58
C ILE A 170 -23.88 6.44 -3.75
N LYS A 171 -23.99 5.66 -4.84
CA LYS A 171 -24.73 6.08 -6.05
C LYS A 171 -26.22 6.39 -5.81
N THR A 172 -26.81 5.90 -4.72
CA THR A 172 -28.21 6.17 -4.35
C THR A 172 -28.35 7.40 -3.45
N ARG A 173 -27.24 8.05 -3.08
CA ARG A 173 -27.19 9.29 -2.30
C ARG A 173 -26.72 10.42 -3.22
N GLY A 174 -27.60 11.38 -3.51
CA GLY A 174 -27.28 12.54 -4.36
C GLY A 174 -26.31 13.52 -3.71
N SER A 175 -26.44 13.75 -2.40
CA SER A 175 -25.53 14.57 -1.60
C SER A 175 -25.52 14.09 -0.14
N PHE A 176 -24.49 14.50 0.60
CA PHE A 176 -24.41 14.29 2.05
C PHE A 176 -24.59 15.62 2.78
N PRO A 177 -25.31 15.64 3.92
CA PRO A 177 -25.52 16.88 4.69
C PRO A 177 -24.24 17.36 5.40
N ASN A 178 -23.32 16.46 5.72
CA ASN A 178 -22.02 16.75 6.32
C ASN A 178 -21.08 15.54 6.20
N ASP A 179 -19.81 15.75 6.55
CA ASP A 179 -18.76 14.71 6.50
C ASP A 179 -19.04 13.53 7.44
N GLU A 180 -19.66 13.78 8.59
CA GLU A 180 -19.99 12.71 9.55
C GLU A 180 -21.01 11.73 8.96
N ALA A 181 -22.03 12.23 8.25
CA ALA A 181 -23.02 11.40 7.58
C ALA A 181 -22.39 10.54 6.47
N ALA A 182 -21.46 11.13 5.70
CA ALA A 182 -20.69 10.40 4.70
C ALA A 182 -19.83 9.31 5.35
N MET A 183 -19.09 9.66 6.41
CA MET A 183 -18.22 8.75 7.15
C MET A 183 -19.01 7.59 7.76
N LYS A 184 -20.16 7.86 8.38
CA LYS A 184 -21.04 6.85 8.99
C LYS A 184 -21.54 5.85 7.95
N LEU A 185 -21.95 6.32 6.77
CA LEU A 185 -22.39 5.44 5.69
C LEU A 185 -21.24 4.58 5.16
N LEU A 186 -20.06 5.18 4.92
CA LEU A 186 -18.87 4.45 4.47
C LEU A 186 -18.44 3.40 5.51
N TYR A 187 -18.43 3.75 6.79
CA TYR A 187 -18.13 2.83 7.88
C TYR A 187 -19.08 1.63 7.88
N LEU A 188 -20.40 1.87 7.84
CA LEU A 188 -21.40 0.80 7.81
C LEU A 188 -21.25 -0.08 6.56
N ALA A 189 -20.95 0.52 5.41
CA ALA A 189 -20.71 -0.19 4.15
C ALA A 189 -19.48 -1.12 4.24
N ILE A 190 -18.37 -0.61 4.79
CA ILE A 190 -17.14 -1.39 4.99
C ILE A 190 -17.40 -2.53 5.99
N ARG A 191 -18.05 -2.23 7.13
CA ARG A 191 -18.38 -3.22 8.14
C ARG A 191 -19.24 -4.34 7.57
N ASN A 192 -20.27 -4.00 6.79
CA ASN A 192 -21.14 -4.99 6.16
C ASN A 192 -20.40 -5.81 5.10
N ALA A 193 -19.51 -5.20 4.30
CA ALA A 193 -18.67 -5.94 3.37
C ALA A 193 -17.73 -6.92 4.10
N GLY A 194 -17.21 -6.51 5.26
CA GLY A 194 -16.30 -7.30 6.10
C GLY A 194 -16.87 -8.63 6.59
N ILE A 195 -18.20 -8.71 6.79
CA ILE A 195 -18.89 -9.94 7.22
C ILE A 195 -18.65 -11.09 6.22
N HIS A 196 -18.47 -10.76 4.94
CA HIS A 196 -18.30 -11.75 3.88
C HIS A 196 -16.84 -11.98 3.50
N TRP A 197 -15.88 -11.34 4.17
CA TRP A 197 -14.47 -11.54 3.89
C TRP A 197 -14.02 -12.92 4.36
N ARG A 198 -13.37 -13.64 3.45
CA ARG A 198 -12.80 -14.96 3.70
C ARG A 198 -11.30 -14.89 3.61
N ARG A 199 -10.63 -15.70 4.42
CA ARG A 199 -9.18 -15.88 4.35
C ARG A 199 -8.79 -16.42 2.97
N PRO A 200 -7.77 -15.85 2.30
CA PRO A 200 -7.26 -16.40 1.04
C PRO A 200 -6.73 -17.83 1.22
N VAL A 201 -6.92 -18.66 0.19
CA VAL A 201 -6.48 -20.07 0.19
C VAL A 201 -4.98 -20.20 0.45
N ALA A 202 -4.16 -19.29 -0.12
CA ALA A 202 -2.71 -19.30 0.03
C ALA A 202 -2.19 -18.72 1.36
N TRP A 203 -3.06 -18.29 2.29
CA TRP A 203 -2.63 -17.55 3.48
C TRP A 203 -1.68 -18.34 4.38
N THR A 204 -1.89 -19.64 4.56
CA THR A 204 -1.01 -20.46 5.43
C THR A 204 0.42 -20.49 4.89
N ALA A 205 0.58 -20.72 3.58
CA ALA A 205 1.89 -20.70 2.92
C ALA A 205 2.51 -19.29 2.95
N ALA A 206 1.69 -18.25 2.75
CA ALA A 206 2.15 -16.87 2.81
C ALA A 206 2.68 -16.49 4.21
N MET A 207 1.99 -16.91 5.27
CA MET A 207 2.42 -16.67 6.64
C MET A 207 3.78 -17.31 6.96
N GLY A 208 4.05 -18.52 6.45
CA GLY A 208 5.36 -19.15 6.61
C GLY A 208 6.48 -18.33 5.95
N GLN A 209 6.25 -17.81 4.74
CA GLN A 209 7.21 -16.93 4.07
C GLN A 209 7.41 -15.61 4.82
N PHE A 210 6.34 -14.99 5.30
CA PHE A 210 6.45 -13.77 6.09
C PHE A 210 7.21 -14.00 7.41
N ALA A 211 7.02 -15.15 8.06
CA ALA A 211 7.76 -15.49 9.28
C ALA A 211 9.26 -15.66 9.01
N ILE A 212 9.64 -16.24 7.85
CA ILE A 212 11.04 -16.35 7.44
C ILE A 212 11.63 -14.97 7.12
N GLN A 213 10.90 -14.16 6.34
CA GLN A 213 11.40 -12.88 5.80
C GLN A 213 11.36 -11.74 6.84
N PHE A 214 10.42 -11.78 7.78
CA PHE A 214 10.16 -10.71 8.74
C PHE A 214 10.07 -11.23 10.18
N GLY A 215 10.77 -12.32 10.51
CA GLY A 215 10.66 -13.05 11.78
C GLY A 215 10.73 -12.15 13.02
N GLU A 216 11.64 -11.19 13.07
CA GLU A 216 11.77 -10.21 14.16
C GLU A 216 10.51 -9.35 14.42
N ARG A 217 9.54 -9.35 13.50
CA ARG A 217 8.27 -8.60 13.60
C ARG A 217 7.10 -9.44 14.08
N PHE A 218 7.25 -10.76 14.09
CA PHE A 218 6.27 -11.66 14.65
C PHE A 218 6.46 -11.64 16.17
N ALA A 219 5.66 -10.85 16.88
CA ALA A 219 5.69 -10.81 18.33
C ALA A 219 5.47 -12.24 18.88
N GLY A 220 6.53 -12.83 19.46
CA GLY A 220 6.54 -14.22 19.91
C GLY A 220 7.91 -14.92 19.98
N SER A 221 9.02 -14.32 19.56
CA SER A 221 10.37 -14.81 19.90
C SER A 221 10.97 -13.91 20.97
N ALA A 222 11.13 -14.48 22.16
CA ALA A 222 11.69 -13.95 23.40
C ALA A 222 12.64 -12.74 23.27
N ASP A 223 12.27 -11.66 23.96
CA ASP A 223 13.08 -11.01 25.01
C ASP A 223 12.15 -10.25 25.96
#